data_AF-A0A9X1DDX9-F1
#
_entry.id   AF-A0A9X1DDX9-F1
#
_cell.length_a   1.000
_cell.length_b   1.000
_cell.length_c   1.000
_cell.angle_alpha   90.00
_cell.angle_beta   90.00
_cell.angle_gamma   90.00
#
_symmetry.space_group_name_H-M   'P 1'
#
loop_
_entity.id
_entity.type
_entity.pdbx_description
1 polymer ?
#
loop_
_entity_poly.entity_id
_entity_poly.type
_entity_poly.pdbx_seq_one_letter_code
_entity_poly.pdbx_strand_id
1 'polypeptide(L)'
;MLTGLKHSFADDLTVALQGPNGQAILVLTDAGGWSNFNGTYTFSQGSAALGNGNYGGNNTVIPGGTYGPSVYGFNPIANLLTSGSSLAAFNGINPNGTWKVWLWDDQIANVGSLQSVSLKIAAVPEPATWAMMIGGLALAGLQMRRRATKVSFA
;
A
#
# COMPACT_ATOMS: atom_id res chain seq x y z
N MET A 1 -2.27 5.66 5.72
CA MET A 1 -2.04 6.74 6.70
C MET A 1 -2.82 6.42 7.95
N LEU A 2 -2.16 6.49 9.10
CA LEU A 2 -2.73 6.30 10.43
C LEU A 2 -2.79 7.68 11.08
N THR A 3 -3.99 8.21 11.27
CA THR A 3 -4.20 9.57 11.79
C THR A 3 -4.50 9.52 13.28
N GLY A 4 -3.80 10.35 14.05
CA GLY A 4 -3.98 10.43 15.50
C GLY A 4 -3.62 9.12 16.20
N LEU A 5 -2.62 8.40 15.71
CA LEU A 5 -2.09 7.21 16.34
C LEU A 5 -1.37 7.61 17.62
N LYS A 6 -1.78 7.00 18.73
CA LYS A 6 -1.12 7.08 20.04
C LYS A 6 -0.76 5.67 20.49
N HIS A 7 0.49 5.46 20.92
CA HIS A 7 0.94 4.22 21.55
C HIS A 7 2.14 4.51 22.45
N SER A 8 2.18 3.96 23.66
CA SER A 8 3.24 4.22 24.65
C SER A 8 4.47 3.32 24.49
N PHE A 9 4.50 2.45 23.48
CA PHE A 9 5.66 1.66 23.11
C PHE A 9 5.55 1.24 21.65
N ALA A 10 6.41 1.77 20.78
CA ALA A 10 6.22 1.65 19.35
C ALA A 10 6.45 0.22 18.82
N ASP A 11 7.37 -0.53 19.44
CA ASP A 11 7.70 -1.88 19.00
C ASP A 11 6.53 -2.87 19.14
N ASP A 12 5.66 -2.69 20.13
CA ASP A 12 4.53 -3.59 20.36
C ASP A 12 3.49 -3.54 19.20
N LEU A 13 3.53 -2.47 18.38
CA LEU A 13 2.55 -2.24 17.33
C LEU A 13 2.96 -2.89 16.01
N THR A 14 2.14 -3.83 15.56
CA THR A 14 2.19 -4.42 14.23
C THR A 14 1.04 -3.92 13.35
N VAL A 15 1.33 -3.58 12.10
CA VAL A 15 0.36 -3.12 11.10
C VAL A 15 0.53 -3.90 9.80
N ALA A 16 -0.56 -4.50 9.34
CA ALA A 16 -0.61 -5.18 8.04
C ALA A 16 -1.67 -4.56 7.13
N LEU A 17 -1.40 -4.57 5.82
CA LEU A 17 -2.33 -4.15 4.78
C LEU A 17 -2.70 -5.36 3.93
N GLN A 18 -3.99 -5.62 3.78
CA GLN A 18 -4.52 -6.67 2.92
C GLN A 18 -5.36 -6.06 1.79
N GLY A 19 -5.04 -6.45 0.56
CA GLY A 19 -5.75 -6.06 -0.65
C GLY A 19 -7.03 -6.87 -0.90
N PRO A 20 -7.83 -6.47 -1.89
CA PRO A 20 -9.14 -7.06 -2.18
C PRO A 20 -9.06 -8.54 -2.59
N ASN A 21 -7.92 -8.98 -3.13
CA ASN A 21 -7.68 -10.36 -3.54
C ASN A 21 -7.06 -11.22 -2.42
N GLY A 22 -6.98 -10.71 -1.20
CA GLY A 22 -6.45 -11.44 -0.04
C GLY A 22 -4.93 -11.36 0.16
N GLN A 23 -4.17 -10.91 -0.85
CA GLN A 23 -2.74 -10.63 -0.71
C GLN A 23 -2.49 -9.60 0.41
N ALA A 24 -1.52 -9.87 1.27
CA ALA A 24 -1.24 -9.03 2.43
C ALA A 24 0.25 -8.83 2.64
N ILE A 25 0.61 -7.66 3.16
CA ILE A 25 1.99 -7.31 3.51
C ILE A 25 2.04 -6.77 4.93
N LEU A 26 3.22 -6.84 5.53
CA LEU A 26 3.55 -6.06 6.71
C LEU A 26 3.94 -4.64 6.32
N VAL A 27 3.33 -3.66 6.97
CA VAL A 27 3.66 -2.25 6.81
C VAL A 27 4.57 -1.78 7.94
N LEU A 28 4.29 -2.24 9.16
CA LEU A 28 5.01 -1.88 10.37
C LEU A 28 5.06 -3.10 11.30
N THR A 29 6.20 -3.39 11.91
CA THR A 29 6.31 -4.26 13.10
C THR A 29 7.66 -3.99 13.75
N ASP A 30 7.68 -3.96 15.08
CA ASP A 30 8.89 -3.81 15.91
C ASP A 30 9.74 -2.60 15.50
N ALA A 31 9.07 -1.50 15.15
CA ALA A 31 9.70 -0.30 14.64
C ALA A 31 9.45 0.88 15.57
N GLY A 32 10.51 1.64 15.85
CA GLY A 32 10.47 2.79 16.75
C GLY A 32 11.19 2.55 18.08
N GLY A 33 11.38 1.30 18.48
CA GLY A 33 11.98 0.94 19.77
C GLY A 33 11.12 1.39 20.95
N TRP A 34 11.80 1.87 21.98
CA TRP A 34 11.23 2.37 23.25
C TRP A 34 10.55 3.74 23.15
N SER A 35 10.23 4.16 21.93
CA SER A 35 9.61 5.45 21.63
C SER A 35 8.09 5.31 21.52
N ASN A 36 7.41 6.45 21.42
CA ASN A 36 5.96 6.53 21.40
C ASN A 36 5.47 6.96 20.03
N PHE A 37 4.34 6.39 19.59
CA PHE A 37 3.53 7.02 18.56
C PHE A 37 2.66 8.11 19.21
N ASN A 38 2.64 9.31 18.62
CA ASN A 38 1.71 10.37 18.99
C ASN A 38 1.58 11.37 17.83
N GLY A 39 0.83 11.00 16.80
CA GLY A 39 0.71 11.83 15.62
C GLY A 39 0.07 11.13 14.43
N THR A 40 0.39 11.63 13.25
CA THR A 40 -0.05 11.06 11.97
C THR A 40 1.15 10.46 11.25
N TYR A 41 1.01 9.19 10.86
CA TYR A 41 2.06 8.42 10.20
C TYR A 41 1.57 7.90 8.85
N THR A 42 2.27 8.27 7.79
CA THR A 42 1.99 7.81 6.43
C THR A 42 3.05 6.83 6.00
N PHE A 43 2.63 5.65 5.52
CA PHE A 43 3.54 4.67 4.94
C PHE A 43 3.48 4.75 3.42
N SER A 44 4.61 5.02 2.79
CA SER A 44 4.74 5.19 1.34
C SER A 44 5.96 4.45 0.82
N GLN A 45 5.81 3.78 -0.32
CA GLN A 45 6.92 3.15 -1.00
C GLN A 45 7.96 4.20 -1.38
N GLY A 46 9.24 3.91 -1.14
CA GLY A 46 10.37 4.79 -1.49
C GLY A 46 10.72 5.87 -0.45
N SER A 47 9.94 6.01 0.63
CA SER A 47 10.32 6.84 1.77
C SER A 47 11.31 6.12 2.69
N ALA A 48 12.09 6.89 3.46
CA ALA A 48 13.00 6.32 4.44
C ALA A 48 12.25 5.48 5.48
N ALA A 49 12.77 4.30 5.81
CA ALA A 49 12.17 3.45 6.84
C ALA A 49 12.17 4.17 8.20
N LEU A 50 11.15 3.90 9.00
CA LEU A 50 11.12 4.20 10.42
C LEU A 50 12.18 3.31 11.09
N GLY A 51 13.12 3.90 11.82
CA GLY A 51 14.22 3.16 12.44
C GLY A 51 13.79 2.42 13.70
N ASN A 52 14.38 1.27 14.00
CA ASN A 52 14.21 0.65 15.31
C ASN A 52 15.15 1.33 16.34
N GLY A 53 14.58 2.10 17.28
CA GLY A 53 15.31 2.63 18.46
C GLY A 53 16.04 3.97 18.33
N ASN A 54 15.95 4.68 17.20
CA ASN A 54 16.77 5.89 16.94
C ASN A 54 16.10 7.24 17.27
N TYR A 55 15.01 7.26 18.04
CA TYR A 55 14.24 8.50 18.30
C TYR A 55 14.54 9.16 19.65
N GLY A 56 15.68 8.85 20.28
CA GLY A 56 16.04 9.43 21.59
C GLY A 56 15.73 8.55 22.80
N GLY A 57 15.19 7.34 22.56
CA GLY A 57 14.96 6.35 23.61
C GLY A 57 13.64 6.56 24.38
N ASN A 58 13.66 6.11 25.64
CA ASN A 58 12.46 5.89 26.45
C ASN A 58 11.49 7.08 26.45
N ASN A 59 10.24 6.81 26.04
CA ASN A 59 9.12 7.75 26.06
C ASN A 59 9.28 8.97 25.12
N THR A 60 10.23 8.95 24.18
CA THR A 60 10.35 10.01 23.18
C THR A 60 9.32 9.79 22.06
N VAL A 61 8.73 10.87 21.54
CA VAL A 61 7.73 10.78 20.47
C VAL A 61 8.41 10.66 19.11
N ILE A 62 8.07 9.63 18.35
CA ILE A 62 8.46 9.49 16.96
C ILE A 62 7.82 10.64 16.17
N PRO A 63 8.58 11.48 15.45
CA PRO A 63 8.00 12.57 14.67
C PRO A 63 6.92 12.07 13.72
N GLY A 64 5.78 12.76 13.67
CA GLY A 64 4.77 12.48 12.64
C GLY A 64 5.33 12.76 11.25
N GLY A 65 4.97 11.95 10.26
CA GLY A 65 5.54 12.10 8.92
C GLY A 65 5.28 10.92 8.00
N THR A 66 6.06 10.89 6.92
CA THR A 66 6.01 9.83 5.91
C THR A 66 7.23 8.94 6.03
N TYR A 67 7.00 7.64 6.18
CA TYR A 67 8.01 6.59 6.31
C TYR A 67 7.80 5.50 5.27
N GLY A 68 8.85 4.74 4.98
CA GLY A 68 8.74 3.49 4.25
C GLY A 68 8.13 2.38 5.10
N PRO A 69 7.63 1.28 4.51
CA PRO A 69 7.35 0.07 5.26
C PRO A 69 8.56 -0.34 6.10
N SER A 70 8.33 -0.63 7.39
CA SER A 70 9.38 -0.77 8.40
C SER A 70 9.10 -2.01 9.24
N VAL A 71 9.77 -3.09 8.90
CA VAL A 71 9.50 -4.43 9.43
C VAL A 71 10.78 -4.93 10.07
N TYR A 72 10.78 -5.02 11.39
CA TYR A 72 11.86 -5.58 12.18
C TYR A 72 11.34 -6.74 13.04
N GLY A 73 12.26 -7.47 13.66
CA GLY A 73 11.93 -8.56 14.57
C GLY A 73 11.04 -9.65 13.94
N PHE A 74 10.23 -10.29 14.78
CA PHE A 74 9.43 -11.44 14.37
C PHE A 74 8.10 -11.47 15.10
N ASN A 75 7.02 -11.17 14.38
CA ASN A 75 5.67 -11.42 14.83
C ASN A 75 5.11 -12.70 14.17
N PRO A 76 4.94 -13.82 14.90
CA PRO A 76 4.60 -15.12 14.31
C PRO A 76 3.27 -15.12 13.55
N ILE A 77 2.26 -14.41 14.06
CA ILE A 77 0.92 -14.39 13.47
C ILE A 77 0.94 -13.51 12.22
N ALA A 78 1.54 -12.33 12.31
CA ALA A 78 1.57 -11.40 11.19
C ALA A 78 2.47 -11.92 10.05
N ASN A 79 3.59 -12.59 10.36
CA ASN A 79 4.49 -13.20 9.37
C ASN A 79 3.86 -14.42 8.66
N LEU A 80 2.96 -15.15 9.33
CA LEU A 80 2.23 -16.27 8.71
C LEU A 80 1.18 -15.79 7.69
N LEU A 81 0.57 -14.64 7.95
CA LEU A 81 -0.57 -14.11 7.20
C LEU A 81 -0.19 -13.10 6.10
N THR A 82 1.10 -12.77 5.99
CA THR A 82 1.59 -11.76 5.05
C THR A 82 2.78 -12.27 4.24
N SER A 83 3.02 -11.63 3.10
CA SER A 83 4.14 -11.95 2.21
C SER A 83 4.98 -10.69 1.98
N GLY A 84 6.02 -10.53 2.80
CA GLY A 84 6.97 -9.41 2.72
C GLY A 84 6.37 -8.07 3.18
N SER A 85 7.06 -6.98 2.82
CA SER A 85 6.73 -5.62 3.28
C SER A 85 6.61 -4.58 2.17
N SER A 86 6.75 -4.98 0.91
CA SER A 86 6.71 -4.04 -0.20
C SER A 86 5.29 -3.70 -0.60
N LEU A 87 4.95 -2.41 -0.62
CA LEU A 87 3.69 -1.91 -1.17
C LEU A 87 3.55 -2.21 -2.68
N ALA A 88 4.66 -2.50 -3.36
CA ALA A 88 4.64 -2.94 -4.75
C ALA A 88 3.90 -4.27 -4.96
N ALA A 89 3.65 -5.05 -3.90
CA ALA A 89 2.81 -6.24 -3.95
C ALA A 89 1.39 -5.95 -4.44
N PHE A 90 0.93 -4.70 -4.40
CA PHE A 90 -0.37 -4.28 -4.90
C PHE A 90 -0.34 -3.67 -6.31
N ASN A 91 0.82 -3.60 -6.95
CA ASN A 91 0.91 -3.03 -8.31
C ASN A 91 0.21 -3.94 -9.32
N GLY A 92 -0.61 -3.33 -10.19
CA GLY A 92 -1.29 -4.04 -11.28
C GLY A 92 -2.54 -4.84 -10.88
N ILE A 93 -2.93 -4.82 -9.60
CA ILE A 93 -4.20 -5.45 -9.19
C ILE A 93 -5.39 -4.53 -9.48
N ASN A 94 -6.56 -5.11 -9.63
CA ASN A 94 -7.82 -4.36 -9.57
C ASN A 94 -8.00 -3.81 -8.14
N PRO A 95 -8.04 -2.48 -7.93
CA PRO A 95 -8.15 -1.91 -6.60
C PRO A 95 -9.56 -1.98 -6.02
N ASN A 96 -10.56 -2.37 -6.81
CA ASN A 96 -11.95 -2.42 -6.37
C ASN A 96 -12.17 -3.59 -5.41
N GLY A 97 -12.84 -3.32 -4.29
CA GLY A 97 -13.17 -4.30 -3.26
C GLY A 97 -12.77 -3.85 -1.86
N THR A 98 -12.87 -4.77 -0.90
CA THR A 98 -12.55 -4.48 0.50
C THR A 98 -11.04 -4.51 0.72
N TRP A 99 -10.49 -3.38 1.15
CA TRP A 99 -9.17 -3.29 1.74
C TRP A 99 -9.27 -3.42 3.25
N LYS A 100 -8.37 -4.19 3.87
CA LYS A 100 -8.31 -4.33 5.32
C LYS A 100 -6.97 -3.83 5.84
N VAL A 101 -7.03 -3.06 6.92
CA VAL A 101 -5.86 -2.69 7.70
C VAL A 101 -6.00 -3.39 9.04
N TRP A 102 -5.00 -4.20 9.36
CA TRP A 102 -4.92 -4.93 10.60
C TRP A 102 -3.94 -4.21 11.50
N LEU A 103 -4.34 -3.99 12.76
CA LEU A 103 -3.47 -3.48 13.80
C LEU A 103 -3.47 -4.49 14.94
N TRP A 104 -2.29 -4.77 15.46
CA TRP A 104 -2.09 -5.69 16.56
C TRP A 104 -1.10 -5.08 17.54
N ASP A 105 -1.45 -5.14 18.81
CA ASP A 105 -0.59 -4.78 19.94
C ASP A 105 -0.29 -6.08 20.66
N ASP A 106 0.99 -6.50 20.68
CA ASP A 106 1.39 -7.81 21.20
C ASP A 106 1.78 -7.82 22.69
N GLN A 107 1.68 -6.67 23.36
CA GLN A 107 1.87 -6.55 24.81
C GLN A 107 0.63 -5.96 25.48
N ILE A 108 0.39 -6.34 26.74
CA ILE A 108 -0.78 -5.87 27.50
C ILE A 108 -0.49 -4.59 28.30
N ALA A 109 0.77 -4.33 28.63
CA ALA A 109 1.15 -3.25 29.54
C ALA A 109 1.09 -1.85 28.90
N ASN A 110 1.24 -1.79 27.58
CA ASN A 110 1.22 -0.60 26.77
C ASN A 110 -0.08 -0.58 25.99
N VAL A 111 -0.70 0.59 25.84
CA VAL A 111 -1.98 0.72 25.15
C VAL A 111 -1.99 1.99 24.32
N GLY A 112 -2.86 1.97 23.31
CA GLY A 112 -2.96 3.06 22.36
C GLY A 112 -4.37 3.37 21.89
N SER A 113 -4.43 4.31 20.95
CA SER A 113 -5.65 4.61 20.22
C SER A 113 -5.33 5.06 18.81
N LEU A 114 -6.31 4.93 17.93
CA LEU A 114 -6.23 5.36 16.55
C LEU A 114 -7.53 6.07 16.19
N GLN A 115 -7.43 7.27 15.61
CA GLN A 115 -8.61 8.04 15.24
C GLN A 115 -9.18 7.59 13.90
N SER A 116 -8.32 7.46 12.89
CA SER A 116 -8.75 6.98 11.57
C SER A 116 -7.62 6.38 10.77
N VAL A 117 -8.02 5.57 9.79
CA VAL A 117 -7.15 5.00 8.76
C VAL A 117 -7.61 5.55 7.42
N SER A 118 -6.66 5.96 6.58
CA SER A 118 -6.93 6.24 5.18
C SER A 118 -5.93 5.55 4.26
N LEU A 119 -6.42 5.09 3.11
CA LEU A 119 -5.63 4.47 2.06
C LEU A 119 -5.71 5.35 0.81
N LYS A 120 -4.54 5.74 0.27
CA LYS A 120 -4.45 6.44 -1.00
C LYS A 120 -4.07 5.43 -2.07
N ILE A 121 -5.02 5.11 -2.94
CA ILE A 121 -4.80 4.20 -4.07
C ILE A 121 -4.66 5.04 -5.34
N ALA A 122 -3.53 4.88 -6.03
CA ALA A 122 -3.35 5.40 -7.37
C ALA A 122 -3.67 4.29 -8.37
N ALA A 123 -4.91 4.24 -8.85
CA ALA A 123 -5.24 3.38 -9.98
C ALA A 123 -4.55 3.95 -11.23
N VAL A 124 -3.88 3.09 -12.00
CA VAL A 124 -3.58 3.43 -13.38
C VAL A 124 -4.95 3.51 -14.06
N PRO A 125 -5.37 4.68 -14.57
CA PRO A 125 -6.63 4.72 -15.31
C PRO A 125 -6.52 3.70 -16.45
N GLU A 126 -7.64 3.15 -16.90
CA GLU A 126 -7.65 2.40 -18.16
C GLU A 126 -7.88 3.37 -19.33
N PRO A 127 -6.86 4.04 -19.97
CA PRO A 127 -7.18 4.80 -21.18
C PRO A 127 -6.34 4.46 -22.41
N ALA A 128 -5.51 3.41 -22.43
CA ALA A 128 -4.74 3.06 -23.63
C ALA A 128 -5.37 1.91 -24.41
N THR A 129 -5.81 0.84 -23.77
CA THR A 129 -6.18 -0.39 -24.49
C THR A 129 -7.39 -0.19 -25.41
N TRP A 130 -8.47 0.43 -24.92
CA TRP A 130 -9.66 0.71 -25.75
C TRP A 130 -9.39 1.75 -26.83
N ALA A 131 -8.67 2.83 -26.50
CA ALA A 131 -8.31 3.86 -27.47
C ALA A 131 -7.37 3.30 -28.57
N MET A 132 -6.44 2.43 -28.22
CA MET A 132 -5.54 1.73 -29.14
C MET A 132 -6.27 0.67 -29.95
N MET A 133 -7.24 -0.04 -29.36
CA MET A 133 -8.05 -1.04 -30.07
C MET A 133 -9.01 -0.37 -31.06
N ILE A 134 -9.73 0.68 -30.62
CA ILE A 134 -10.59 1.50 -31.48
C ILE A 134 -9.76 2.19 -32.56
N GLY A 135 -8.64 2.82 -32.20
CA GLY A 135 -7.74 3.47 -33.14
C GLY A 135 -7.14 2.49 -34.15
N GLY A 136 -6.67 1.33 -33.70
CA GLY A 136 -6.14 0.26 -34.55
C GLY A 136 -7.18 -0.30 -35.51
N LEU A 137 -8.40 -0.59 -35.03
CA LEU A 137 -9.50 -1.06 -35.86
C LEU A 137 -9.98 0.00 -36.86
N ALA A 138 -10.02 1.27 -36.47
CA ALA A 138 -10.36 2.37 -37.36
C ALA A 138 -9.32 2.53 -38.48
N LEU A 139 -8.03 2.46 -38.16
CA LEU A 139 -6.94 2.50 -39.15
C LEU A 139 -7.00 1.30 -40.11
N ALA A 140 -7.23 0.09 -39.60
CA ALA A 140 -7.41 -1.11 -40.41
C ALA A 140 -8.62 -0.98 -41.36
N GLY A 141 -9.76 -0.49 -40.84
CA GLY A 141 -10.95 -0.21 -41.64
C GLY A 141 -10.71 0.80 -42.76
N LEU A 142 -9.99 1.89 -42.47
CA LEU A 142 -9.61 2.90 -43.47
C LEU A 142 -8.66 2.33 -44.55
N GLN A 143 -7.72 1.47 -44.17
CA GLN A 143 -6.83 0.79 -45.12
C GLN A 143 -7.58 -0.21 -46.01
N MET A 144 -8.52 -0.98 -45.46
CA MET A 144 -9.35 -1.91 -46.23
C MET A 144 -10.29 -1.18 -47.19
N ARG A 145 -10.88 -0.05 -46.78
CA ARG A 145 -11.74 0.78 -47.63
C ARG A 145 -11.01 1.30 -48.88
N ARG A 146 -9.71 1.58 -48.78
CA ARG A 146 -8.87 2.03 -49.90
C ARG A 146 -8.54 0.92 -50.91
N ARG A 147 -8.80 -0.35 -50.59
CA ARG A 147 -8.50 -1.51 -51.46
C ARG A 147 -9.72 -2.06 -52.21
N ALA A 148 -10.89 -1.42 -52.13
CA ALA A 148 -12.07 -1.85 -52.87
C ALA A 148 -11.79 -1.86 -54.39
N THR A 149 -11.78 -3.07 -54.96
CA THR A 149 -11.45 -3.31 -56.37
C THR A 149 -12.67 -2.96 -57.22
N LYS A 150 -12.51 -2.08 -58.22
CA LYS A 150 -13.57 -1.82 -59.21
C LYS A 150 -13.75 -3.07 -60.07
N VAL A 151 -14.84 -3.79 -59.89
CA VAL A 151 -15.28 -4.84 -60.82
C VAL A 151 -16.05 -4.15 -61.94
N SER A 152 -15.54 -4.20 -63.16
CA SER A 152 -16.26 -3.79 -64.36
C SER A 152 -16.89 -5.03 -64.98
N PHE A 153 -18.19 -4.98 -65.26
CA PHE A 153 -18.87 -6.00 -66.07
C PHE A 153 -18.74 -5.62 -67.54
N ALA A 154 -18.51 -6.64 -68.38
CA ALA A 154 -18.40 -6.52 -69.83
C ALA A 154 -19.79 -6.53 -70.49
#